data_AF-A0AAR2IMF6-F1
#
_entry.id   AF-A0AAR2IMF6-F1
#
_cell.length_a   1.000
_cell.length_b   1.000
_cell.length_c   1.000
_cell.angle_alpha   90.00
_cell.angle_beta   90.00
_cell.angle_gamma   90.00
#
_symmetry.space_group_name_H-M   'P 1'
#
loop_
_entity.id
_entity.type
_entity.pdbx_description
1 polymer ?
#
loop_
_entity_poly.entity_id
_entity_poly.type
_entity_poly.pdbx_seq_one_letter_code
_entity_poly.pdbx_strand_id
1 'polypeptide(L)'
;FACLNSSLHDEMDGYLVLEGVFSPEECEELRARMRQIVERMDVPSHCRTQFTTDHDEQLKTQGNADYFITSGDKIRFFFEKGVFDDKGEFTVPREHSLNKVGHALHAHEPLFKSITHSPKIQTLGKKLGLISPVILQSMFIFKQPGIGGEVTPHQDATFLYTEPLGRVMGVWIALEDATLHNGCLWFIPGSHNNGITRRMVRTPKGSFPLTDFIGREQIYDDGLFVPAPVKKGGLVLIHGEVVHRSAENTSDASRHVYTFHIMESENTCWSPENCPWARLPTPPSSTYYL
;
A
#
# COMPACT_ATOMS: atom_id res chain seq x y z
N PHE A 1 -4.86 11.18 -20.72
CA PHE A 1 -3.74 10.27 -21.03
C PHE A 1 -2.76 10.77 -22.12
N ALA A 2 -2.93 11.94 -22.74
CA ALA A 2 -2.11 12.36 -23.89
C ALA A 2 -0.70 12.92 -23.57
N CYS A 3 -0.31 13.07 -22.30
CA CYS A 3 0.94 13.76 -21.90
C CYS A 3 1.97 12.91 -21.15
N LEU A 4 1.82 11.59 -21.10
CA LEU A 4 2.87 10.71 -20.55
C LEU A 4 3.92 10.48 -21.64
N ASN A 5 4.88 11.40 -21.76
CA ASN A 5 6.06 11.21 -22.59
C ASN A 5 6.99 10.17 -21.94
N SER A 6 7.71 9.45 -22.78
CA SER A 6 8.36 8.15 -22.54
C SER A 6 9.58 8.12 -21.61
N SER A 7 9.61 8.93 -20.55
CA SER A 7 10.69 8.90 -19.55
C SER A 7 10.21 9.39 -18.19
N LEU A 8 9.31 8.64 -17.57
CA LEU A 8 8.96 8.82 -16.16
C LEU A 8 10.13 8.45 -15.21
N HIS A 9 11.20 7.85 -15.75
CA HIS A 9 12.46 7.64 -15.04
C HIS A 9 13.18 8.95 -14.62
N ASP A 10 12.79 10.09 -15.20
CA ASP A 10 13.37 11.43 -14.92
C ASP A 10 12.31 12.45 -14.41
N GLU A 11 11.14 12.01 -13.92
CA GLU A 11 10.22 12.96 -13.30
C GLU A 11 10.85 13.53 -12.02
N MET A 12 11.09 14.85 -12.04
CA MET A 12 11.82 15.60 -11.00
C MET A 12 11.37 15.27 -9.57
N ASP A 13 10.10 14.89 -9.40
CA ASP A 13 9.46 14.81 -8.08
C ASP A 13 9.37 13.38 -7.52
N GLY A 14 9.39 12.33 -8.34
CA GLY A 14 9.25 10.94 -7.90
C GLY A 14 7.82 10.48 -7.61
N TYR A 15 6.82 11.29 -7.96
CA TYR A 15 5.40 10.93 -7.93
C TYR A 15 4.64 11.72 -9.00
N LEU A 16 3.51 11.18 -9.44
CA LEU A 16 2.66 11.83 -10.45
C LEU A 16 1.19 11.72 -10.09
N VAL A 17 0.48 12.85 -10.05
CA VAL A 17 -0.98 12.90 -9.85
C VAL A 17 -1.68 12.97 -11.21
N LEU A 18 -2.57 12.00 -11.46
CA LEU A 18 -3.40 11.90 -12.66
C LEU A 18 -4.87 11.95 -12.26
N GLU A 19 -5.53 13.07 -12.53
CA GLU A 19 -6.96 13.24 -12.24
C GLU A 19 -7.85 12.57 -13.28
N GLY A 20 -9.03 12.11 -12.85
CA GLY A 20 -10.08 11.58 -13.74
C GLY A 20 -9.70 10.32 -14.53
N VAL A 21 -8.82 9.48 -13.98
CA VAL A 21 -8.42 8.20 -14.60
C VAL A 21 -9.55 7.16 -14.49
N PHE A 22 -10.20 7.12 -13.32
CA PHE A 22 -11.34 6.27 -13.04
C PHE A 22 -12.61 7.11 -12.93
N SER A 23 -13.72 6.56 -13.38
CA SER A 23 -15.02 7.20 -13.27
C SER A 23 -15.55 7.10 -11.84
N PRO A 24 -16.43 8.04 -11.41
CA PRO A 24 -17.07 7.97 -10.11
C PRO A 24 -17.82 6.64 -9.86
N GLU A 25 -18.34 6.02 -10.91
CA GLU A 25 -19.03 4.73 -10.89
C GLU A 25 -18.07 3.58 -10.60
N GLU A 26 -16.93 3.48 -11.31
CA GLU A 26 -15.89 2.48 -11.04
C GLU A 26 -15.42 2.55 -9.58
N CYS A 27 -15.24 3.76 -9.06
CA CYS A 27 -14.87 3.98 -7.66
C CYS A 27 -15.96 3.52 -6.69
N GLU A 28 -17.25 3.77 -6.99
CA GLU A 28 -18.35 3.33 -6.12
C GLU A 28 -18.53 1.81 -6.18
N GLU A 29 -18.35 1.17 -7.33
CA GLU A 29 -18.39 -0.30 -7.45
C GLU A 29 -17.33 -0.97 -6.57
N LEU A 30 -16.09 -0.46 -6.59
CA LEU A 30 -15.01 -0.95 -5.72
C LEU A 30 -15.35 -0.77 -4.23
N ARG A 31 -15.90 0.39 -3.86
CA ARG A 31 -16.32 0.65 -2.47
C ARG A 31 -17.47 -0.23 -2.03
N ALA A 32 -18.50 -0.39 -2.87
CA ALA A 32 -19.64 -1.27 -2.61
C ALA A 32 -19.17 -2.73 -2.47
N ARG A 33 -18.23 -3.17 -3.31
CA ARG A 33 -17.65 -4.51 -3.19
C ARG A 33 -16.86 -4.66 -1.88
N MET A 34 -16.07 -3.67 -1.48
CA MET A 34 -15.36 -3.72 -0.19
C MET A 34 -16.33 -3.78 0.99
N ARG A 35 -17.45 -3.03 0.95
CA ARG A 35 -18.50 -3.13 1.99
C ARG A 35 -19.01 -4.56 2.14
N GLN A 36 -19.30 -5.25 1.03
CA GLN A 36 -19.73 -6.67 1.05
C GLN A 36 -18.65 -7.61 1.60
N ILE A 37 -17.37 -7.35 1.30
CA ILE A 37 -16.25 -8.13 1.84
C ILE A 37 -16.17 -7.94 3.36
N VAL A 38 -16.31 -6.70 3.84
CA VAL A 38 -16.27 -6.35 5.27
C VAL A 38 -17.49 -6.90 6.03
N GLU A 39 -18.68 -6.92 5.44
CA GLU A 39 -19.87 -7.52 6.05
C GLU A 39 -19.65 -9.00 6.37
N ARG A 40 -18.96 -9.72 5.47
CA ARG A 40 -18.61 -11.14 5.58
C ARG A 40 -17.29 -11.38 6.32
N MET A 41 -16.66 -10.33 6.85
CA MET A 41 -15.42 -10.45 7.58
C MET A 41 -15.62 -11.35 8.80
N ASP A 42 -14.78 -12.37 8.89
CA ASP A 42 -14.66 -13.23 10.06
C ASP A 42 -13.18 -13.30 10.44
N VAL A 43 -12.80 -12.55 11.48
CA VAL A 43 -11.44 -12.52 12.02
C VAL A 43 -11.49 -12.99 13.46
N PRO A 44 -10.95 -14.18 13.76
CA PRO A 44 -10.82 -14.67 15.13
C PRO A 44 -10.09 -13.65 16.01
N SER A 45 -10.45 -13.56 17.29
CA SER A 45 -9.86 -12.57 18.22
C SER A 45 -8.34 -12.60 18.25
N HIS A 46 -7.73 -13.78 18.22
CA HIS A 46 -6.28 -13.97 18.20
C HIS A 46 -5.59 -13.55 16.88
N CYS A 47 -6.36 -13.26 15.82
CA CYS A 47 -5.86 -12.77 14.53
C CYS A 47 -6.09 -11.28 14.32
N ARG A 48 -6.74 -10.59 15.27
CA ARG A 48 -7.03 -9.16 15.18
C ARG A 48 -5.73 -8.35 15.32
N THR A 49 -5.09 -8.11 14.18
CA THR A 49 -3.80 -7.41 14.08
C THR A 49 -4.02 -5.91 13.95
N GLN A 50 -3.35 -5.11 14.76
CA GLN A 50 -3.31 -3.66 14.61
C GLN A 50 -2.24 -3.26 13.58
N PHE A 51 -2.55 -2.31 12.70
CA PHE A 51 -1.59 -1.75 11.76
C PHE A 51 -0.73 -0.69 12.44
N THR A 52 0.57 -0.74 12.22
CA THR A 52 1.52 0.30 12.64
C THR A 52 2.73 0.30 11.71
N THR A 53 3.27 1.48 11.42
CA THR A 53 4.56 1.66 10.76
C THR A 53 5.72 1.81 11.75
N ASP A 54 5.42 1.88 13.06
CA ASP A 54 6.40 2.03 14.13
C ASP A 54 7.17 0.72 14.40
N HIS A 55 8.47 0.85 14.63
CA HIS A 55 9.39 -0.27 14.83
C HIS A 55 9.10 -1.03 16.14
N ASP A 56 9.01 -0.33 17.27
CA ASP A 56 8.95 -0.95 18.60
C ASP A 56 7.61 -1.67 18.86
N GLU A 57 6.56 -1.27 18.16
CA GLU A 57 5.23 -1.87 18.27
C GLU A 57 5.06 -3.13 17.42
N GLN A 58 5.69 -3.21 16.24
CA GLN A 58 5.67 -4.44 15.43
C GLN A 58 6.35 -5.62 16.14
N LEU A 59 7.32 -5.34 17.01
CA LEU A 59 8.10 -6.35 17.75
C LEU A 59 7.32 -7.07 18.85
N LYS A 60 6.17 -6.56 19.33
CA LYS A 60 5.59 -6.97 20.63
C LYS A 60 4.45 -8.00 20.57
N THR A 61 3.88 -8.34 19.41
CA THR A 61 2.66 -9.18 19.34
C THR A 61 2.85 -10.52 18.64
N GLN A 62 3.00 -11.59 19.44
CA GLN A 62 3.34 -12.95 19.00
C GLN A 62 2.28 -13.65 18.12
N GLY A 63 0.98 -13.47 18.37
CA GLY A 63 -0.10 -14.04 17.54
C GLY A 63 -0.40 -13.25 16.26
N ASN A 64 -0.08 -11.96 16.26
CA ASN A 64 -0.40 -11.02 15.18
C ASN A 64 0.63 -11.04 14.05
N ALA A 65 1.90 -11.30 14.39
CA ALA A 65 2.99 -11.30 13.41
C ALA A 65 2.82 -12.41 12.35
N ASP A 66 2.36 -13.62 12.73
CA ASP A 66 2.11 -14.71 11.76
C ASP A 66 0.95 -14.38 10.79
N TYR A 67 -0.10 -13.73 11.30
CA TYR A 67 -1.24 -13.28 10.48
C TYR A 67 -0.83 -12.21 9.48
N PHE A 68 0.10 -11.32 9.84
CA PHE A 68 0.67 -10.39 8.87
C PHE A 68 1.61 -11.09 7.88
N ILE A 69 2.57 -11.88 8.35
CA ILE A 69 3.65 -12.42 7.51
C ILE A 69 3.16 -13.44 6.49
N THR A 70 2.07 -14.15 6.77
CA THR A 70 1.47 -15.11 5.84
C THR A 70 0.32 -14.52 5.01
N SER A 71 0.18 -13.19 4.97
CA SER A 71 -0.93 -12.51 4.28
C SER A 71 -0.67 -12.16 2.81
N GLY A 72 0.57 -12.35 2.34
CA GLY A 72 1.00 -11.91 1.00
C GLY A 72 0.14 -12.45 -0.16
N ASP A 73 -0.43 -13.64 0.00
CA ASP A 73 -1.29 -14.35 -0.96
C ASP A 73 -2.75 -14.46 -0.47
N LYS A 74 -3.18 -13.59 0.46
CA LYS A 74 -4.52 -13.67 1.09
C LYS A 74 -5.24 -12.34 1.08
N ILE A 75 -6.53 -12.40 1.39
CA ILE A 75 -7.34 -11.23 1.75
C ILE A 75 -7.56 -11.32 3.25
N ARG A 76 -6.89 -10.44 3.97
CA ARG A 76 -6.84 -10.35 5.42
C ARG A 76 -7.10 -8.92 5.86
N PHE A 77 -7.54 -8.79 7.11
CA PHE A 77 -8.04 -7.53 7.65
C PHE A 77 -7.11 -7.05 8.75
N PHE A 78 -6.75 -5.78 8.71
CA PHE A 78 -5.86 -5.13 9.66
C PHE A 78 -6.57 -3.91 10.24
N PHE A 79 -6.55 -3.80 11.56
CA PHE A 79 -7.37 -2.87 12.33
C PHE A 79 -6.56 -1.64 12.76
N GLU A 80 -7.26 -0.54 13.04
CA GLU A 80 -6.64 0.66 13.61
C GLU A 80 -6.10 0.39 15.02
N LYS A 81 -5.11 1.18 15.43
CA LYS A 81 -4.59 1.11 16.79
C LYS A 81 -5.63 1.59 17.80
N GLY A 82 -5.74 0.91 18.94
CA GLY A 82 -6.63 1.35 20.04
C GLY A 82 -8.12 1.04 19.86
N VAL A 83 -8.50 0.28 18.82
CA VAL A 83 -9.91 -0.13 18.60
C VAL A 83 -10.32 -1.39 19.36
N PHE A 84 -9.42 -1.92 20.19
CA PHE A 84 -9.66 -3.08 21.06
C PHE A 84 -9.50 -2.68 22.53
N ASP A 85 -10.37 -3.20 23.39
CA ASP A 85 -10.21 -3.10 24.85
C ASP A 85 -9.20 -4.14 25.37
N ASP A 86 -8.98 -4.15 26.69
CA ASP A 86 -8.06 -5.09 27.36
C ASP A 86 -8.48 -6.57 27.21
N LYS A 87 -9.72 -6.83 26.78
CA LYS A 87 -10.26 -8.18 26.52
C LYS A 87 -10.17 -8.55 25.04
N GLY A 88 -9.69 -7.64 24.19
CA GLY A 88 -9.57 -7.82 22.75
C GLY A 88 -10.88 -7.59 21.99
N GLU A 89 -11.90 -7.02 22.63
CA GLU A 89 -13.19 -6.71 22.00
C GLU A 89 -13.22 -5.32 21.38
N PHE A 90 -14.01 -5.17 20.33
CA PHE A 90 -14.11 -3.91 19.59
C PHE A 90 -14.72 -2.79 20.45
N THR A 91 -14.02 -1.66 20.56
CA THR A 91 -14.50 -0.46 21.26
C THR A 91 -15.29 0.48 20.35
N VAL A 92 -15.16 0.30 19.04
CA VAL A 92 -15.90 1.01 17.99
C VAL A 92 -16.53 -0.01 17.03
N PRO A 93 -17.54 0.33 16.21
CA PRO A 93 -18.14 -0.64 15.30
C PRO A 93 -17.08 -1.32 14.42
N ARG A 94 -17.26 -2.62 14.20
CA ARG A 94 -16.27 -3.50 13.57
C ARG A 94 -15.83 -3.00 12.20
N GLU A 95 -16.77 -2.54 11.39
CA GLU A 95 -16.56 -1.97 10.06
C GLU A 95 -15.82 -0.63 10.09
N HIS A 96 -15.96 0.13 11.17
CA HIS A 96 -15.25 1.39 11.41
C HIS A 96 -13.89 1.18 12.07
N SER A 97 -13.55 -0.05 12.48
CA SER A 97 -12.27 -0.38 13.13
C SER A 97 -11.16 -0.72 12.14
N LEU A 98 -11.47 -0.84 10.84
CA LEU A 98 -10.52 -1.30 9.83
C LEU A 98 -9.59 -0.18 9.37
N ASN A 99 -8.28 -0.45 9.41
CA ASN A 99 -7.26 0.38 8.79
C ASN A 99 -7.10 0.00 7.32
N LYS A 100 -6.89 -1.30 7.05
CA LYS A 100 -6.69 -1.82 5.69
C LYS A 100 -7.12 -3.28 5.50
N VAL A 101 -7.31 -3.66 4.24
CA VAL A 101 -7.46 -5.05 3.78
C VAL A 101 -6.39 -5.36 2.75
N GLY A 102 -5.68 -6.48 2.88
CA GLY A 102 -4.57 -6.86 2.00
C GLY A 102 -4.15 -8.33 2.15
N HIS A 103 -3.19 -8.85 1.39
CA HIS A 103 -2.38 -8.17 0.37
C HIS A 103 -2.64 -8.67 -1.07
N ALA A 104 -3.67 -9.50 -1.28
CA ALA A 104 -3.93 -10.16 -2.57
C ALA A 104 -5.34 -9.94 -3.14
N LEU A 105 -5.95 -8.77 -2.88
CA LEU A 105 -7.21 -8.35 -3.53
C LEU A 105 -7.11 -8.43 -5.07
N HIS A 106 -5.99 -8.00 -5.66
CA HIS A 106 -5.74 -8.05 -7.10
C HIS A 106 -5.76 -9.48 -7.68
N ALA A 107 -5.54 -10.51 -6.87
CA ALA A 107 -5.47 -11.90 -7.33
C ALA A 107 -6.79 -12.65 -7.07
N HIS A 108 -7.40 -12.43 -5.92
CA HIS A 108 -8.51 -13.26 -5.41
C HIS A 108 -9.88 -12.60 -5.46
N GLU A 109 -9.97 -11.28 -5.62
CA GLU A 109 -11.25 -10.59 -5.76
C GLU A 109 -11.49 -10.16 -7.22
N PRO A 110 -12.51 -10.71 -7.91
CA PRO A 110 -12.71 -10.51 -9.34
C PRO A 110 -12.75 -9.05 -9.79
N LEU A 111 -13.43 -8.17 -9.03
CA LEU A 111 -13.54 -6.76 -9.39
C LEU A 111 -12.19 -6.02 -9.25
N PHE A 112 -11.50 -6.23 -8.13
CA PHE A 112 -10.18 -5.63 -7.90
C PHE A 112 -9.15 -6.14 -8.92
N LYS A 113 -9.19 -7.44 -9.24
CA LYS A 113 -8.40 -8.02 -10.32
C LYS A 113 -8.69 -7.36 -11.67
N SER A 114 -9.97 -7.20 -12.03
CA SER A 114 -10.37 -6.58 -13.29
C SER A 114 -9.87 -5.13 -13.41
N ILE A 115 -9.90 -4.37 -12.31
CA ILE A 115 -9.41 -2.99 -12.29
C ILE A 115 -7.89 -2.93 -12.42
N THR A 116 -7.16 -3.77 -11.67
CA THR A 116 -5.69 -3.84 -11.71
C THR A 116 -5.16 -4.23 -13.06
N HIS A 117 -5.82 -5.16 -13.75
CA HIS A 117 -5.46 -5.62 -15.09
C HIS A 117 -6.22 -4.88 -16.21
N SER A 118 -6.87 -3.76 -15.90
CA SER A 118 -7.67 -3.03 -16.89
C SER A 118 -6.81 -2.42 -18.00
N PRO A 119 -7.39 -2.16 -19.19
CA PRO A 119 -6.67 -1.49 -20.29
C PRO A 119 -6.05 -0.15 -19.90
N LYS A 120 -6.63 0.57 -18.92
CA LYS A 120 -6.09 1.84 -18.39
C LYS A 120 -4.72 1.61 -17.74
N ILE A 121 -4.62 0.62 -16.85
CA ILE A 121 -3.38 0.28 -16.16
C ILE A 121 -2.36 -0.33 -17.11
N GLN A 122 -2.78 -1.21 -18.02
CA GLN A 122 -1.88 -1.75 -19.04
C GLN A 122 -1.29 -0.67 -19.95
N THR A 123 -2.12 0.30 -20.36
CA THR A 123 -1.67 1.45 -21.16
C THR A 123 -0.70 2.31 -20.37
N LEU A 124 -0.94 2.50 -19.06
CA LEU A 124 -0.03 3.21 -18.17
C LEU A 124 1.33 2.51 -18.10
N GLY A 125 1.35 1.20 -17.85
CA GLY A 125 2.57 0.39 -17.83
C GLY A 125 3.36 0.47 -19.14
N LYS A 126 2.68 0.40 -20.30
CA LYS A 126 3.33 0.56 -21.62
C LYS A 126 3.95 1.94 -21.80
N LYS A 127 3.28 3.01 -21.34
CA LYS A 127 3.80 4.38 -21.43
C LYS A 127 4.97 4.64 -20.49
N LEU A 128 4.99 3.93 -19.37
CA LEU A 128 6.11 3.88 -18.43
C LEU A 128 7.31 3.09 -18.97
N GLY A 129 7.16 2.38 -20.08
CA GLY A 129 8.21 1.55 -20.65
C GLY A 129 8.43 0.24 -19.90
N LEU A 130 7.46 -0.23 -19.12
CA LEU A 130 7.53 -1.53 -18.46
C LEU A 130 7.49 -2.65 -19.51
N ILE A 131 8.40 -3.61 -19.39
CA ILE A 131 8.61 -4.71 -20.33
C ILE A 131 7.96 -5.99 -19.79
N SER A 132 8.24 -6.35 -18.53
CA SER A 132 7.68 -7.52 -17.87
C SER A 132 7.15 -7.16 -16.48
N PRO A 133 6.11 -6.30 -16.39
CA PRO A 133 5.56 -5.89 -15.10
C PRO A 133 4.78 -7.02 -14.41
N VAL A 134 4.95 -7.15 -13.10
CA VAL A 134 4.21 -8.06 -12.23
C VAL A 134 3.60 -7.30 -11.04
N ILE A 135 2.44 -7.75 -10.57
CA ILE A 135 1.80 -7.19 -9.37
C ILE A 135 2.34 -7.89 -8.12
N LEU A 136 2.94 -7.11 -7.21
CA LEU A 136 3.54 -7.62 -5.97
C LEU A 136 2.51 -7.78 -4.86
N GLN A 137 1.70 -6.74 -4.67
CA GLN A 137 0.72 -6.65 -3.60
C GLN A 137 -0.39 -5.67 -3.95
N SER A 138 -1.50 -5.77 -3.21
CA SER A 138 -2.60 -4.83 -3.29
C SER A 138 -3.30 -4.67 -1.96
N MET A 139 -3.70 -3.46 -1.62
CA MET A 139 -4.41 -3.14 -0.39
C MET A 139 -5.59 -2.22 -0.65
N PHE A 140 -6.60 -2.30 0.19
CA PHE A 140 -7.61 -1.27 0.36
C PHE A 140 -7.35 -0.56 1.67
N ILE A 141 -7.23 0.77 1.65
CA ILE A 141 -6.96 1.60 2.84
C ILE A 141 -8.21 2.41 3.13
N PHE A 142 -8.72 2.33 4.36
CA PHE A 142 -9.99 2.96 4.74
C PHE A 142 -9.80 4.41 5.20
N LYS A 143 -8.84 4.63 6.11
CA LYS A 143 -8.68 5.93 6.79
C LYS A 143 -10.02 6.45 7.30
N GLN A 144 -10.48 5.75 8.33
CA GLN A 144 -11.79 5.94 8.93
C GLN A 144 -11.96 7.36 9.48
N PRO A 145 -13.18 7.91 9.48
CA PRO A 145 -13.46 9.20 10.13
C PRO A 145 -12.99 9.23 11.58
N GLY A 146 -12.30 10.30 11.98
CA GLY A 146 -11.84 10.57 13.34
C GLY A 146 -10.77 9.63 13.92
N ILE A 147 -10.62 8.40 13.41
CA ILE A 147 -9.68 7.40 13.95
C ILE A 147 -8.67 6.88 12.91
N GLY A 148 -8.73 7.36 11.67
CA GLY A 148 -7.89 6.87 10.58
C GLY A 148 -6.41 7.15 10.83
N GLY A 149 -5.65 6.14 11.24
CA GLY A 149 -4.30 6.28 11.77
C GLY A 149 -3.31 6.88 10.78
N GLU A 150 -2.36 7.69 11.26
CA GLU A 150 -1.28 8.24 10.45
C GLU A 150 -0.42 7.16 9.79
N VAL A 151 0.23 7.53 8.69
CA VAL A 151 1.29 6.73 8.06
C VAL A 151 2.54 7.59 8.09
N THR A 152 3.52 7.17 8.89
CA THR A 152 4.78 7.90 9.08
C THR A 152 5.59 7.97 7.77
N PRO A 153 6.53 8.94 7.65
CA PRO A 153 7.42 9.02 6.49
C PRO A 153 8.11 7.70 6.17
N HIS A 154 7.98 7.24 4.93
CA HIS A 154 8.64 6.03 4.46
C HIS A 154 8.84 6.05 2.94
N GLN A 155 9.60 5.06 2.46
CA GLN A 155 9.78 4.71 1.06
C GLN A 155 9.26 3.28 0.85
N ASP A 156 8.52 3.01 -0.21
CA ASP A 156 7.97 1.68 -0.47
C ASP A 156 9.07 0.62 -0.64
N ALA A 157 10.20 1.00 -1.24
CA ALA A 157 11.37 0.14 -1.44
C ALA A 157 12.04 -0.30 -0.11
N THR A 158 11.72 0.33 1.03
CA THR A 158 12.06 -0.19 2.37
C THR A 158 11.41 -1.55 2.63
N PHE A 159 10.21 -1.79 2.11
CA PHE A 159 9.43 -3.01 2.31
C PHE A 159 9.45 -3.94 1.07
N LEU A 160 9.56 -3.35 -0.12
CA LEU A 160 9.53 -4.01 -1.41
C LEU A 160 10.88 -3.93 -2.11
N TYR A 161 11.94 -4.37 -1.44
CA TYR A 161 13.30 -4.16 -1.94
C TYR A 161 13.64 -5.04 -3.16
N THR A 162 14.30 -4.44 -4.14
CA THR A 162 14.82 -5.10 -5.34
C THR A 162 16.26 -4.71 -5.61
N GLU A 163 16.98 -5.55 -6.36
CA GLU A 163 18.27 -5.21 -6.94
C GLU A 163 18.19 -5.28 -8.48
N PRO A 164 18.41 -4.16 -9.20
CA PRO A 164 18.62 -2.81 -8.68
C PRO A 164 17.34 -2.21 -8.07
N LEU A 165 17.50 -1.07 -7.38
CA LEU A 165 16.40 -0.17 -7.00
C LEU A 165 15.77 0.50 -8.25
N GLY A 166 14.71 1.29 -8.07
CA GLY A 166 13.97 1.93 -9.17
C GLY A 166 13.12 0.96 -10.00
N ARG A 167 12.82 -0.22 -9.47
CA ARG A 167 12.05 -1.28 -10.16
C ARG A 167 10.65 -1.48 -9.61
N VAL A 168 10.30 -0.78 -8.54
CA VAL A 168 8.98 -0.87 -7.88
C VAL A 168 8.26 0.46 -8.00
N MET A 169 6.96 0.38 -8.26
CA MET A 169 6.08 1.54 -8.36
C MET A 169 4.74 1.28 -7.67
N GLY A 170 4.31 2.19 -6.81
CA GLY A 170 2.98 2.22 -6.25
C GLY A 170 1.98 2.85 -7.21
N VAL A 171 0.82 2.22 -7.34
CA VAL A 171 -0.37 2.77 -7.99
C VAL A 171 -1.43 2.97 -6.92
N TRP A 172 -1.75 4.21 -6.63
CA TRP A 172 -2.69 4.61 -5.59
C TRP A 172 -3.93 5.24 -6.24
N ILE A 173 -5.13 4.71 -5.98
CA ILE A 173 -6.37 5.16 -6.63
C ILE A 173 -7.32 5.71 -5.56
N ALA A 174 -7.67 6.99 -5.70
CA ALA A 174 -8.66 7.65 -4.85
C ALA A 174 -10.06 7.12 -5.17
N LEU A 175 -10.68 6.40 -4.24
CA LEU A 175 -12.09 5.99 -4.35
C LEU A 175 -13.05 7.03 -3.74
N GLU A 176 -12.47 7.97 -3.01
CA GLU A 176 -13.06 9.16 -2.41
C GLU A 176 -12.13 10.35 -2.63
N ASP A 177 -12.64 11.57 -2.46
CA ASP A 177 -11.80 12.77 -2.43
C ASP A 177 -10.78 12.65 -1.30
N ALA A 178 -9.51 12.79 -1.62
CA ALA A 178 -8.41 12.90 -0.68
C ALA A 178 -8.02 14.37 -0.53
N THR A 179 -8.16 14.89 0.68
CA THR A 179 -8.02 16.30 1.05
C THR A 179 -7.00 16.43 2.18
N LEU A 180 -6.62 17.66 2.49
CA LEU A 180 -5.76 17.93 3.65
C LEU A 180 -6.39 17.45 4.96
N HIS A 181 -7.72 17.49 5.07
CA HIS A 181 -8.45 17.22 6.33
C HIS A 181 -8.71 15.73 6.58
N ASN A 182 -8.85 14.92 5.51
CA ASN A 182 -9.04 13.47 5.62
C ASN A 182 -7.78 12.66 5.30
N GLY A 183 -6.61 13.30 5.39
CA GLY A 183 -5.31 12.66 5.31
C GLY A 183 -4.89 12.27 3.90
N CYS A 184 -4.85 13.22 2.96
CA CYS A 184 -4.19 13.01 1.66
C CYS A 184 -2.70 12.64 1.82
N LEU A 185 -2.09 12.21 0.71
CA LEU A 185 -0.66 11.94 0.68
C LEU A 185 0.14 13.25 0.74
N TRP A 186 1.35 13.14 1.28
CA TRP A 186 2.38 14.17 1.25
C TRP A 186 3.68 13.53 0.79
N PHE A 187 4.43 14.24 -0.05
CA PHE A 187 5.67 13.75 -0.65
C PHE A 187 6.82 14.72 -0.40
N ILE A 188 8.06 14.23 -0.41
CA ILE A 188 9.24 15.10 -0.59
C ILE A 188 9.68 14.98 -2.05
N PRO A 189 9.39 15.99 -2.90
CA PRO A 189 9.78 15.96 -4.31
C PRO A 189 11.28 15.74 -4.48
N GLY A 190 11.66 14.81 -5.37
CA GLY A 190 13.05 14.52 -5.72
C GLY A 190 13.80 13.61 -4.73
N SER A 191 13.17 13.22 -3.61
CA SER A 191 13.78 12.37 -2.58
C SER A 191 14.15 10.95 -3.06
N HIS A 192 13.56 10.50 -4.17
CA HIS A 192 13.78 9.18 -4.77
C HIS A 192 15.19 8.97 -5.35
N ASN A 193 15.97 10.04 -5.55
CA ASN A 193 17.28 9.98 -6.21
C ASN A 193 18.44 9.47 -5.35
N ASN A 194 18.21 9.21 -4.05
CA ASN A 194 19.28 8.86 -3.10
C ASN A 194 19.21 7.42 -2.57
N GLY A 195 18.41 6.56 -3.22
CA GLY A 195 18.15 5.20 -2.73
C GLY A 195 17.37 5.20 -1.42
N ILE A 196 17.52 4.14 -0.61
CA ILE A 196 16.84 3.97 0.67
C ILE A 196 17.82 3.92 1.84
N THR A 197 17.41 4.42 3.00
CA THR A 197 18.25 4.40 4.22
C THR A 197 17.95 3.22 5.14
N ARG A 198 16.81 2.56 4.95
CA ARG A 198 16.30 1.48 5.81
C ARG A 198 15.60 0.41 4.98
N ARG A 199 15.73 -0.85 5.37
CA ARG A 199 14.99 -2.01 4.84
C ARG A 199 14.33 -2.79 5.96
N MET A 200 13.08 -3.19 5.78
CA MET A 200 12.46 -4.24 6.58
C MET A 200 12.89 -5.60 6.02
N VAL A 201 13.37 -6.47 6.88
CA VAL A 201 13.79 -7.83 6.53
C VAL A 201 13.08 -8.85 7.40
N ARG A 202 12.86 -10.04 6.85
CA ARG A 202 12.39 -11.19 7.62
C ARG A 202 13.52 -11.75 8.47
N THR A 203 13.25 -12.01 9.74
CA THR A 203 14.24 -12.64 10.61
C THR A 203 14.39 -14.14 10.32
N PRO A 204 15.49 -14.78 10.74
CA PRO A 204 15.68 -16.22 10.57
C PRO A 204 14.52 -17.05 11.14
N LYS A 205 14.22 -18.19 10.50
CA LYS A 205 13.17 -19.09 10.96
C LYS A 205 13.41 -19.50 12.43
N GLY A 206 12.39 -19.30 13.27
CA GLY A 206 12.45 -19.63 14.70
C GLY A 206 13.02 -18.50 15.58
N SER A 207 13.30 -17.32 15.02
CA SER A 207 13.64 -16.14 15.79
C SER A 207 12.42 -15.23 16.02
N PHE A 208 12.51 -14.41 17.06
CA PHE A 208 11.52 -13.39 17.41
C PHE A 208 12.25 -12.07 17.67
N PRO A 209 11.78 -10.92 17.15
CA PRO A 209 10.60 -10.71 16.28
C PRO A 209 10.67 -11.47 14.94
N LEU A 210 9.57 -11.57 14.19
CA LEU A 210 9.56 -12.21 12.87
C LEU A 210 10.04 -11.29 11.73
N THR A 211 10.16 -9.99 12.01
CA THR A 211 10.73 -8.95 11.12
C THR A 211 11.72 -8.10 11.90
N ASP A 212 12.71 -7.57 11.20
CA ASP A 212 13.68 -6.62 11.73
C ASP A 212 13.92 -5.51 10.70
N PHE A 213 14.58 -4.43 11.11
CA PHE A 213 14.96 -3.36 10.22
C PHE A 213 16.48 -3.22 10.18
N ILE A 214 17.05 -3.27 8.98
CA ILE A 214 18.45 -2.96 8.73
C ILE A 214 18.57 -1.55 8.18
N GLY A 215 19.68 -0.88 8.51
CA GLY A 215 19.90 0.52 8.14
C GLY A 215 19.47 1.49 9.23
N ARG A 216 19.12 2.72 8.87
CA ARG A 216 18.79 3.80 9.81
C ARG A 216 17.50 4.48 9.40
N GLU A 217 16.62 4.65 10.39
CA GLU A 217 15.48 5.55 10.25
C GLU A 217 15.99 6.97 10.00
N GLN A 218 15.46 7.60 8.97
CA GLN A 218 15.77 8.97 8.63
C GLN A 218 14.66 9.87 9.15
N ILE A 219 15.06 10.91 9.88
CA ILE A 219 14.16 11.99 10.24
C ILE A 219 14.19 12.99 9.09
N TYR A 220 13.02 13.33 8.58
CA TYR A 220 12.86 14.31 7.51
C TYR A 220 12.35 15.62 8.10
N ASP A 221 12.80 16.74 7.54
CA ASP A 221 12.24 18.05 7.87
C ASP A 221 10.81 18.14 7.32
N ASP A 222 9.86 18.44 8.21
CA ASP A 222 8.44 18.60 7.90
C ASP A 222 8.19 19.67 6.83
N GLY A 223 9.03 20.70 6.76
CA GLY A 223 8.95 21.76 5.76
C GLY A 223 9.23 21.31 4.32
N LEU A 224 9.77 20.12 4.12
CA LEU A 224 10.06 19.56 2.80
C LEU A 224 8.86 18.84 2.17
N PHE A 225 7.83 18.52 2.97
CA PHE A 225 6.68 17.78 2.48
C PHE A 225 5.69 18.68 1.74
N VAL A 226 5.30 18.27 0.54
CA VAL A 226 4.28 18.91 -0.29
C VAL A 226 3.02 18.03 -0.29
N PRO A 227 1.83 18.60 0.01
CA PRO A 227 0.59 17.83 -0.01
C PRO A 227 0.12 17.55 -1.44
N ALA A 228 -0.41 16.35 -1.66
CA ALA A 228 -0.99 15.92 -2.93
C ALA A 228 -2.47 15.52 -2.71
N PRO A 229 -3.39 16.51 -2.59
CA PRO A 229 -4.82 16.22 -2.61
C PRO A 229 -5.24 15.72 -4.00
N VAL A 230 -6.20 14.79 -4.04
CA VAL A 230 -6.62 14.09 -5.26
C VAL A 230 -8.12 13.91 -5.23
N LYS A 231 -8.82 14.15 -6.35
CA LYS A 231 -10.27 13.92 -6.44
C LYS A 231 -10.59 12.44 -6.61
N LYS A 232 -11.82 12.06 -6.24
CA LYS A 232 -12.36 10.71 -6.51
C LYS A 232 -12.13 10.35 -7.98
N GLY A 233 -11.54 9.18 -8.22
CA GLY A 233 -11.17 8.70 -9.55
C GLY A 233 -9.76 9.09 -10.01
N GLY A 234 -9.07 9.95 -9.26
CA GLY A 234 -7.67 10.25 -9.49
C GLY A 234 -6.76 9.08 -9.10
N LEU A 235 -5.60 9.02 -9.76
CA LEU A 235 -4.54 8.03 -9.56
C LEU A 235 -3.24 8.77 -9.23
N VAL A 236 -2.49 8.27 -8.25
CA VAL A 236 -1.13 8.72 -7.95
C VAL A 236 -0.16 7.60 -8.28
N LEU A 237 0.83 7.88 -9.11
CA LEU A 237 2.01 7.04 -9.27
C LEU A 237 3.03 7.42 -8.20
N ILE A 238 3.61 6.42 -7.56
CA ILE A 238 4.55 6.58 -6.44
C ILE A 238 5.81 5.81 -6.80
N HIS A 239 6.94 6.50 -6.98
CA HIS A 239 8.23 5.84 -7.17
C HIS A 239 8.63 5.08 -5.89
N GLY A 240 9.20 3.88 -6.00
CA GLY A 240 9.53 3.04 -4.83
C GLY A 240 10.37 3.76 -3.76
N GLU A 241 11.26 4.64 -4.20
CA GLU A 241 12.13 5.44 -3.34
C GLU A 241 11.62 6.85 -2.99
N VAL A 242 10.43 7.30 -3.44
CA VAL A 242 9.95 8.62 -3.02
C VAL A 242 9.49 8.59 -1.56
N VAL A 243 9.98 9.53 -0.76
CA VAL A 243 9.57 9.66 0.64
C VAL A 243 8.16 10.24 0.68
N HIS A 244 7.26 9.53 1.34
CA HIS A 244 5.87 9.95 1.46
C HIS A 244 5.25 9.59 2.81
N ARG A 245 4.19 10.31 3.18
CA ARG A 245 3.44 10.15 4.43
C ARG A 245 1.95 10.46 4.24
N SER A 246 1.13 10.16 5.24
CA SER A 246 -0.23 10.69 5.33
C SER A 246 -0.62 10.97 6.78
N ALA A 247 -1.06 12.20 7.06
CA ALA A 247 -1.53 12.61 8.38
C ALA A 247 -2.79 11.85 8.78
N GLU A 248 -3.06 11.72 10.09
CA GLU A 248 -4.32 11.19 10.64
C GLU A 248 -5.58 11.80 9.99
N ASN A 249 -6.65 11.01 9.90
CA ASN A 249 -7.94 11.51 9.44
C ASN A 249 -8.74 12.05 10.64
N THR A 250 -8.78 13.37 10.78
CA THR A 250 -9.53 14.07 11.83
C THR A 250 -10.91 14.56 11.36
N SER A 251 -11.28 14.26 10.12
CA SER A 251 -12.57 14.64 9.53
C SER A 251 -13.68 13.64 9.83
N ASP A 252 -14.91 13.99 9.43
CA ASP A 252 -16.12 13.17 9.50
C ASP A 252 -16.32 12.24 8.28
N ALA A 253 -15.46 12.36 7.26
CA ALA A 253 -15.51 11.55 6.04
C ALA A 253 -14.34 10.55 5.99
N SER A 254 -14.59 9.35 5.47
CA SER A 254 -13.53 8.38 5.18
C SER A 254 -12.63 8.85 4.03
N ARG A 255 -11.52 8.15 3.82
CA ARG A 255 -10.65 8.35 2.66
C ARG A 255 -10.24 7.00 2.07
N HIS A 256 -11.21 6.37 1.41
CA HIS A 256 -11.05 5.07 0.79
C HIS A 256 -10.13 5.12 -0.42
N VAL A 257 -9.19 4.17 -0.46
CA VAL A 257 -8.17 4.03 -1.49
C VAL A 257 -8.03 2.58 -1.87
N TYR A 258 -7.90 2.31 -3.16
CA TYR A 258 -7.33 1.06 -3.64
C TYR A 258 -5.90 1.30 -4.11
N THR A 259 -4.94 0.53 -3.60
CA THR A 259 -3.53 0.65 -3.99
C THR A 259 -2.95 -0.71 -4.34
N PHE A 260 -2.03 -0.74 -5.30
CA PHE A 260 -1.25 -1.93 -5.61
C PHE A 260 0.14 -1.54 -6.09
N HIS A 261 1.08 -2.47 -5.98
CA HIS A 261 2.48 -2.24 -6.36
C HIS A 261 2.84 -3.09 -7.57
N ILE A 262 3.45 -2.44 -8.54
CA ILE A 262 3.99 -3.06 -9.76
C ILE A 262 5.51 -3.17 -9.58
N MET A 263 6.08 -4.29 -10.02
CA MET A 263 7.52 -4.45 -10.19
C MET A 263 7.85 -4.76 -11.64
N GLU A 264 8.86 -4.10 -12.21
CA GLU A 264 9.49 -4.57 -13.44
C GLU A 264 10.30 -5.83 -13.12
N SER A 265 9.92 -6.99 -13.68
CA SER A 265 10.61 -8.25 -13.40
C SER A 265 11.82 -8.48 -14.30
N GLU A 266 11.91 -7.80 -15.44
CA GLU A 266 13.06 -7.92 -16.33
C GLU A 266 14.31 -7.32 -15.67
N ASN A 267 15.40 -8.10 -15.68
CA ASN A 267 16.70 -7.72 -15.09
C ASN A 267 16.61 -7.22 -13.63
N THR A 268 15.67 -7.77 -12.87
CA THR A 268 15.38 -7.36 -11.50
C THR A 268 15.37 -8.56 -10.57
N CYS A 269 16.14 -8.47 -9.48
CA CYS A 269 16.19 -9.47 -8.43
C CYS A 269 15.27 -9.03 -7.27
N TRP A 270 14.23 -9.81 -7.00
CA TRP A 270 13.41 -9.65 -5.79
C TRP A 270 14.17 -10.15 -4.57
N SER A 271 14.28 -9.33 -3.52
CA SER A 271 15.00 -9.78 -2.32
C SER A 271 14.25 -10.90 -1.59
N PRO A 272 14.92 -12.03 -1.29
CA PRO A 272 14.30 -13.13 -0.53
C PRO A 272 14.06 -12.75 0.94
N GLU A 273 14.63 -11.64 1.39
CA GLU A 273 14.49 -11.12 2.75
C GLU A 273 13.22 -10.27 2.92
N ASN A 274 12.52 -9.92 1.83
CA ASN A 274 11.32 -9.10 1.91
C ASN A 274 10.20 -9.80 2.72
N CYS A 275 9.39 -8.98 3.39
CA CYS A 275 8.30 -9.43 4.25
C CYS A 275 7.02 -8.62 3.93
N PRO A 276 5.83 -9.24 3.83
CA PRO A 276 5.50 -10.66 4.00
C PRO A 276 6.00 -11.62 2.89
N TRP A 277 6.49 -11.10 1.75
CA TRP A 277 6.78 -11.92 0.56
C TRP A 277 8.25 -12.39 0.49
N ALA A 278 8.56 -13.51 1.15
CA ALA A 278 9.89 -14.15 1.00
C ALA A 278 10.13 -14.75 -0.40
N ARG A 279 9.07 -14.89 -1.21
CA ARG A 279 9.12 -15.27 -2.64
C ARG A 279 8.04 -14.49 -3.37
N LEU A 280 8.30 -14.13 -4.63
CA LEU A 280 7.25 -13.68 -5.53
C LEU A 280 6.14 -14.75 -5.56
N PRO A 281 4.85 -14.38 -5.61
CA PRO A 281 3.78 -15.34 -5.84
C PRO A 281 4.15 -16.18 -7.06
N THR A 282 4.38 -17.49 -6.88
CA THR A 282 4.68 -18.37 -8.01
C THR A 282 3.49 -18.32 -8.96
N PRO A 283 3.68 -18.05 -10.26
CA PRO A 283 2.57 -17.94 -11.19
C PRO A 283 1.83 -19.28 -11.27
N PRO A 284 0.54 -19.38 -10.92
CA PRO A 284 -0.34 -20.26 -11.67
C PRO A 284 -0.24 -19.80 -13.13
N SER A 285 0.06 -20.77 -14.00
CA SER A 285 0.16 -20.59 -15.45
C SER A 285 -0.78 -19.51 -15.99
N SER A 286 -0.20 -18.51 -16.68
CA SER A 286 -0.85 -17.48 -17.52
C SER A 286 -1.45 -16.20 -16.90
N THR A 287 -1.41 -15.94 -15.59
CA THR A 287 -2.28 -14.88 -15.01
C THR A 287 -1.64 -13.58 -14.47
N TYR A 288 -0.32 -13.35 -14.61
CA TYR A 288 0.35 -12.19 -13.98
C TYR A 288 1.09 -11.23 -14.91
N TYR A 289 1.00 -11.41 -16.22
CA TYR A 289 1.45 -10.38 -17.16
C TYR A 289 0.34 -9.33 -17.30
N LEU A 290 0.68 -8.05 -17.10
CA LEU A 290 -0.23 -6.95 -17.45
C LEU A 290 -0.52 -6.96 -18.96
#